data_AF-A0A7X7F8R0-F1
#
_entry.id   AF-A0A7X7F8R0-F1
#
_cell.length_a   1.000
_cell.length_b   1.000
_cell.length_c   1.000
_cell.angle_alpha   90.00
_cell.angle_beta   90.00
_cell.angle_gamma   90.00
#
_symmetry.space_group_name_H-M   'P 1'
#
loop_
_entity.id
_entity.type
_entity.pdbx_description
1 polymer ?
#
loop_
_entity_poly.entity_id
_entity_poly.type
_entity_poly.pdbx_seq_one_letter_code
_entity_poly.pdbx_strand_id
1 'polypeptide(L)'
;MVDKTLQVQNGFACQDKIEVDGGQRYRIRFEAKGTGGYVQLSYRGGGIKGGWYGPASATLEWGQEKALAVCDEAADWKAHSVVVQAPAKADQMLLYLRRLPGKKEGMAQYRNVRLEPTEEAVTRPAGFAFAQIRNPDFSKGKAPWWGEGQWDVENGELKITGGFACQDGIAVEPGKRYKLSMRIKSAGAPAGSVFVQASYRGEGVSQGWVGAETVKQSWGGERALFVTGGTQDWETVSCVIAPPADAETLLVYLRKKAKTEGTVCYVTTATKKVEALYVDRFIFVRVK
;
A
#
# COMPACT_ATOMS: atom_id res chain seq x y z
N MET A 1 -29.91 21.70 -18.05
CA MET A 1 -28.99 20.56 -17.89
C MET A 1 -29.73 19.30 -18.28
N VAL A 2 -29.28 18.57 -19.28
CA VAL A 2 -29.90 17.28 -19.63
C VAL A 2 -29.38 16.25 -18.64
N ASP A 3 -30.26 15.75 -17.78
CA ASP A 3 -29.99 14.66 -16.85
C ASP A 3 -29.84 13.36 -17.68
N LYS A 4 -28.65 13.16 -18.24
CA LYS A 4 -28.36 12.00 -19.10
C LYS A 4 -27.97 10.83 -18.21
N THR A 5 -28.85 9.84 -18.16
CA THR A 5 -28.55 8.52 -17.59
C THR A 5 -27.79 7.70 -18.63
N LEU A 6 -26.62 7.19 -18.27
CA LEU A 6 -25.93 6.16 -19.05
C LEU A 6 -26.38 4.79 -18.56
N GLN A 7 -26.64 3.87 -19.47
CA GLN A 7 -27.09 2.52 -19.14
C GLN A 7 -26.41 1.47 -20.02
N VAL A 8 -26.13 0.31 -19.43
CA VAL A 8 -25.52 -0.83 -20.12
C VAL A 8 -26.23 -2.10 -19.68
N GLN A 9 -26.72 -2.87 -20.66
CA GLN A 9 -27.28 -4.20 -20.46
C GLN A 9 -26.20 -5.28 -20.62
N ASN A 10 -25.29 -5.11 -21.59
CA ASN A 10 -24.14 -5.98 -21.84
C ASN A 10 -22.89 -5.16 -22.20
N GLY A 11 -21.71 -5.66 -21.83
CA GLY A 11 -20.44 -5.03 -22.16
C GLY A 11 -20.15 -3.77 -21.34
N PHE A 12 -19.86 -2.66 -22.03
CA PHE A 12 -19.52 -1.39 -21.38
C PHE A 12 -19.97 -0.18 -22.19
N ALA A 13 -20.07 0.95 -21.50
CA ALA A 13 -20.13 2.27 -22.11
C ALA A 13 -19.08 3.16 -21.43
N CYS A 14 -18.41 4.00 -22.22
CA CYS A 14 -17.29 4.81 -21.78
C CYS A 14 -17.57 6.28 -22.09
N GLN A 15 -17.35 7.14 -21.10
CA GLN A 15 -17.12 8.55 -21.33
C GLN A 15 -15.62 8.77 -21.41
N ASP A 16 -15.13 9.09 -22.59
CA ASP A 16 -13.72 9.38 -22.85
C ASP A 16 -13.46 10.89 -22.94
N LYS A 17 -12.18 11.26 -23.05
CA LYS A 17 -11.72 12.65 -23.27
C LYS A 17 -12.16 13.63 -22.18
N ILE A 18 -12.25 13.15 -20.94
CA ILE A 18 -12.38 14.02 -19.78
C ILE A 18 -10.98 14.59 -19.51
N GLU A 19 -10.78 15.88 -19.77
CA GLU A 19 -9.49 16.55 -19.54
C GLU A 19 -9.16 16.62 -18.05
N VAL A 20 -7.90 16.33 -17.71
CA VAL A 20 -7.38 16.41 -16.33
C VAL A 20 -5.94 16.89 -16.34
N ASP A 21 -5.54 17.51 -15.24
CA ASP A 21 -4.16 17.91 -14.96
C ASP A 21 -3.46 16.77 -14.19
N GLY A 22 -2.31 16.32 -14.71
CA GLY A 22 -1.52 15.28 -14.09
C GLY A 22 -1.08 15.66 -12.67
N GLY A 23 -1.28 14.75 -11.71
CA GLY A 23 -0.97 14.98 -10.29
C GLY A 23 -2.08 15.66 -9.50
N GLN A 24 -3.07 16.27 -10.17
CA GLN A 24 -4.21 16.90 -9.51
C GLN A 24 -5.14 15.84 -8.91
N ARG A 25 -5.71 16.14 -7.74
CA ARG A 25 -6.79 15.35 -7.15
C ARG A 25 -8.15 15.87 -7.59
N TYR A 26 -9.05 14.94 -7.84
CA TYR A 26 -10.41 15.22 -8.26
C TYR A 26 -11.41 14.45 -7.41
N ARG A 27 -12.50 15.12 -7.02
CA ARG A 27 -13.68 14.49 -6.47
C ARG A 27 -14.66 14.16 -7.59
N ILE A 28 -14.96 12.88 -7.72
CA ILE A 28 -15.97 12.33 -8.64
C ILE A 28 -17.23 12.03 -7.83
N ARG A 29 -18.33 12.70 -8.15
CA ARG A 29 -19.66 12.38 -7.61
C ARG A 29 -20.54 11.80 -8.70
N PHE A 30 -21.31 10.78 -8.40
CA PHE A 30 -22.27 10.17 -9.32
C PHE A 30 -23.32 9.40 -8.54
N GLU A 31 -24.43 9.08 -9.18
CA GLU A 31 -25.40 8.10 -8.68
C GLU A 31 -25.34 6.86 -9.54
N ALA A 32 -25.38 5.67 -8.94
CA ALA A 32 -25.42 4.41 -9.66
C ALA A 32 -26.50 3.49 -9.10
N LYS A 33 -27.09 2.68 -9.98
CA LYS A 33 -28.01 1.59 -9.62
C LYS A 33 -27.84 0.40 -10.55
N GLY A 34 -28.33 -0.75 -10.11
CA GLY A 34 -28.32 -1.97 -10.89
C GLY A 34 -27.78 -3.16 -10.12
N THR A 35 -27.98 -4.34 -10.70
CA THR A 35 -27.54 -5.62 -10.15
C THR A 35 -26.46 -6.23 -11.04
N GLY A 36 -25.22 -6.24 -10.58
CA GLY A 36 -24.07 -6.78 -11.32
C GLY A 36 -23.39 -5.77 -12.26
N GLY A 37 -23.38 -4.49 -11.88
CA GLY A 37 -22.65 -3.42 -12.56
C GLY A 37 -21.49 -2.88 -11.74
N TYR A 38 -20.58 -2.16 -12.38
CA TYR A 38 -19.51 -1.42 -11.69
C TYR A 38 -19.01 -0.24 -12.54
N VAL A 39 -18.50 0.79 -11.86
CA VAL A 39 -17.95 1.98 -12.49
C VAL A 39 -16.43 1.94 -12.36
N GLN A 40 -15.71 1.96 -13.47
CA GLN A 40 -14.24 1.97 -13.50
C GLN A 40 -13.68 3.28 -14.01
N LEU A 41 -12.48 3.58 -13.53
CA LEU A 41 -11.71 4.72 -13.90
C LEU A 41 -10.41 4.25 -14.54
N SER A 42 -10.01 4.91 -15.63
CA SER A 42 -8.69 4.77 -16.25
C SER A 42 -8.14 6.14 -16.64
N TYR A 43 -6.82 6.22 -16.84
CA TYR A 43 -6.14 7.43 -17.31
C TYR A 43 -5.35 7.15 -18.58
N ARG A 44 -5.16 8.21 -19.36
CA ARG A 44 -4.24 8.27 -20.51
C ARG A 44 -3.39 9.54 -20.40
N GLY A 45 -2.30 9.56 -21.16
CA GLY A 45 -1.31 10.63 -21.18
C GLY A 45 0.11 10.08 -21.37
N GLY A 46 1.09 10.97 -21.44
CA GLY A 46 2.46 10.67 -21.84
C GLY A 46 3.12 9.54 -21.02
N GLY A 47 3.16 8.33 -21.57
CA GLY A 47 3.84 7.18 -20.97
C GLY A 47 3.09 6.51 -19.80
N ILE A 48 1.82 6.83 -19.59
CA ILE A 48 0.98 6.10 -18.62
C ILE A 48 0.68 4.72 -19.16
N LYS A 49 0.93 3.68 -18.34
CA LYS A 49 0.47 2.33 -18.63
C LYS A 49 -1.00 2.23 -18.28
N GLY A 50 -1.80 1.66 -19.19
CA GLY A 50 -3.22 1.44 -18.93
C GLY A 50 -3.44 0.63 -17.64
N GLY A 51 -4.45 1.02 -16.87
CA GLY A 51 -4.78 0.43 -15.58
C GLY A 51 -6.14 0.88 -15.08
N TRP A 52 -6.59 0.24 -13.99
CA TRP A 52 -7.87 0.54 -13.34
C TRP A 52 -7.65 1.19 -11.99
N TYR A 53 -8.48 2.18 -11.67
CA TYR A 53 -8.34 3.03 -10.49
C TYR A 53 -9.61 3.07 -9.65
N GLY A 54 -9.42 3.30 -8.36
CA GLY A 54 -10.49 3.56 -7.42
C GLY A 54 -10.42 2.74 -6.13
N PRO A 55 -11.24 3.10 -5.13
CA PRO A 55 -11.26 2.47 -3.82
C PRO A 55 -12.00 1.13 -3.78
N ALA A 56 -12.88 0.84 -4.72
CA ALA A 56 -13.62 -0.40 -4.78
C ALA A 56 -12.86 -1.48 -5.58
N SER A 57 -13.31 -2.73 -5.44
CA SER A 57 -12.79 -3.86 -6.21
C SER A 57 -13.97 -4.67 -6.74
N ALA A 58 -14.02 -4.84 -8.07
CA ALA A 58 -14.98 -5.69 -8.73
C ALA A 58 -14.41 -7.11 -8.86
N THR A 59 -15.18 -8.09 -8.39
CA THR A 59 -14.87 -9.52 -8.53
C THR A 59 -15.32 -10.01 -9.91
N LEU A 60 -14.37 -10.46 -10.71
CA LEU A 60 -14.57 -11.02 -12.05
C LEU A 60 -14.11 -12.49 -12.05
N GLU A 61 -14.53 -13.25 -13.07
CA GLU A 61 -14.15 -14.68 -13.20
C GLU A 61 -12.63 -14.88 -13.26
N TRP A 62 -11.90 -13.91 -13.80
CA TRP A 62 -10.44 -13.94 -13.93
C TRP A 62 -9.68 -13.21 -12.81
N GLY A 63 -10.38 -12.64 -11.81
CA GLY A 63 -9.73 -11.98 -10.69
C GLY A 63 -10.41 -10.69 -10.24
N GLN A 64 -9.64 -9.83 -9.58
CA GLN A 64 -10.12 -8.57 -9.01
C GLN A 64 -9.64 -7.39 -9.86
N GLU A 65 -10.55 -6.50 -10.23
CA GLU A 65 -10.22 -5.23 -10.88
C GLU A 65 -10.65 -4.04 -10.03
N LYS A 66 -9.85 -2.97 -10.03
CA LYS A 66 -10.21 -1.73 -9.32
C LYS A 66 -11.42 -1.05 -9.95
N ALA A 67 -12.21 -0.38 -9.11
CA ALA A 67 -13.40 0.34 -9.51
C ALA A 67 -13.60 1.57 -8.61
N LEU A 68 -14.36 2.56 -9.09
CA LEU A 68 -14.90 3.64 -8.27
C LEU A 68 -16.04 3.14 -7.37
N ALA A 69 -16.90 2.29 -7.91
CA ALA A 69 -18.02 1.67 -7.20
C ALA A 69 -18.42 0.34 -7.84
N VAL A 70 -18.98 -0.55 -7.03
CA VAL A 70 -19.64 -1.79 -7.45
C VAL A 70 -21.12 -1.69 -7.08
N CYS A 71 -21.98 -2.10 -8.01
CA CYS A 71 -23.43 -2.15 -7.90
C CYS A 71 -23.85 -3.61 -8.12
N ASP A 72 -23.43 -4.49 -7.22
CA ASP A 72 -23.79 -5.91 -7.21
C ASP A 72 -25.22 -6.12 -6.67
N GLU A 73 -25.60 -5.35 -5.65
CA GLU A 73 -26.86 -5.52 -4.90
C GLU A 73 -27.76 -4.27 -4.88
N ALA A 74 -27.41 -3.21 -5.63
CA ALA A 74 -28.14 -1.94 -5.56
C ALA A 74 -29.45 -1.98 -6.38
N ALA A 75 -30.56 -2.27 -5.72
CA ALA A 75 -31.91 -2.19 -6.32
C ALA A 75 -32.36 -0.75 -6.64
N ASP A 76 -31.81 0.24 -5.94
CA ASP A 76 -32.15 1.66 -6.10
C ASP A 76 -30.91 2.55 -6.29
N TRP A 77 -31.10 3.81 -6.67
CA TRP A 77 -30.05 4.80 -6.86
C TRP A 77 -29.26 5.04 -5.57
N LYS A 78 -27.95 4.81 -5.65
CA LYS A 78 -27.00 5.09 -4.58
C LYS A 78 -26.07 6.21 -5.02
N ALA A 79 -25.96 7.24 -4.18
CA ALA A 79 -24.99 8.30 -4.37
C ALA A 79 -23.58 7.82 -3.97
N HIS A 80 -22.59 8.19 -4.80
CA HIS A 80 -21.17 7.91 -4.60
C HIS A 80 -20.39 9.22 -4.65
N SER A 81 -19.36 9.33 -3.81
CA SER A 81 -18.41 10.43 -3.80
C SER A 81 -17.01 9.86 -3.56
N VAL A 82 -16.16 9.92 -4.57
CA VAL A 82 -14.83 9.31 -4.57
C VAL A 82 -13.80 10.34 -4.98
N VAL A 83 -12.77 10.53 -4.17
CA VAL A 83 -11.60 11.35 -4.49
C VAL A 83 -10.52 10.45 -5.09
N VAL A 84 -9.99 10.84 -6.24
CA VAL A 84 -8.91 10.16 -6.96
C VAL A 84 -7.79 11.14 -7.26
N GLN A 85 -6.57 10.63 -7.47
CA GLN A 85 -5.45 11.44 -7.96
C GLN A 85 -5.14 11.02 -9.40
N ALA A 86 -5.05 12.00 -10.30
CA ALA A 86 -4.58 11.77 -11.65
C ALA A 86 -3.08 11.45 -11.59
N PRO A 87 -2.58 10.40 -12.29
CA PRO A 87 -1.15 10.16 -12.41
C PRO A 87 -0.43 11.40 -12.95
N ALA A 88 0.81 11.63 -12.53
CA ALA A 88 1.54 12.87 -12.81
C ALA A 88 1.65 13.26 -14.31
N LYS A 89 1.54 12.28 -15.22
CA LYS A 89 1.62 12.48 -16.68
C LYS A 89 0.27 12.34 -17.39
N ALA A 90 -0.83 12.32 -16.64
CA ALA A 90 -2.16 12.14 -17.20
C ALA A 90 -2.65 13.47 -17.77
N ASP A 91 -3.22 13.41 -18.97
CA ASP A 91 -3.94 14.51 -19.61
C ASP A 91 -5.41 14.15 -19.86
N GLN A 92 -5.76 12.87 -19.67
CA GLN A 92 -7.09 12.35 -19.98
C GLN A 92 -7.54 11.32 -18.94
N MET A 93 -8.79 11.48 -18.51
CA MET A 93 -9.56 10.54 -17.70
C MET A 93 -10.61 9.81 -18.58
N LEU A 94 -10.84 8.54 -18.27
CA LEU A 94 -11.87 7.70 -18.90
C LEU A 94 -12.74 7.07 -17.81
N LEU A 95 -14.06 7.23 -17.93
CA LEU A 95 -15.03 6.70 -16.99
C LEU A 95 -15.89 5.63 -17.68
N TYR A 96 -15.78 4.39 -17.20
CA TYR A 96 -16.47 3.24 -17.75
C TYR A 96 -17.62 2.82 -16.84
N LEU A 97 -18.81 2.64 -17.42
CA LEU A 97 -19.85 1.80 -16.84
C LEU A 97 -19.74 0.40 -17.44
N ARG A 98 -19.56 -0.61 -16.60
CA ARG A 98 -19.38 -2.00 -17.05
C ARG A 98 -20.37 -2.92 -16.37
N ARG A 99 -20.69 -4.00 -17.09
CA ARG A 99 -21.40 -5.17 -16.58
C ARG A 99 -20.40 -6.22 -16.13
N LEU A 100 -20.69 -6.87 -15.01
CA LEU A 100 -19.91 -8.04 -14.60
C LEU A 100 -20.04 -9.13 -15.67
N PRO A 101 -18.93 -9.71 -16.15
CA PRO A 101 -18.94 -10.87 -17.04
C PRO A 101 -19.78 -12.02 -16.46
N GLY A 102 -20.45 -12.77 -17.32
CA GLY A 102 -21.27 -13.93 -16.92
C GLY A 102 -22.68 -13.60 -16.38
N LYS A 103 -22.98 -12.33 -16.06
CA LYS A 103 -24.34 -11.91 -15.65
C LYS A 103 -25.25 -11.68 -16.86
N LYS A 104 -26.08 -12.67 -17.17
CA LYS A 104 -27.01 -12.67 -18.32
C LYS A 104 -28.23 -11.76 -18.15
N GLU A 105 -28.57 -11.37 -16.93
CA GLU A 105 -29.73 -10.56 -16.60
C GLU A 105 -29.36 -9.36 -15.73
N GLY A 106 -30.16 -8.29 -15.81
CA GLY A 106 -29.96 -7.03 -15.11
C GLY A 106 -29.37 -5.92 -15.97
N MET A 107 -29.32 -4.71 -15.41
CA MET A 107 -28.81 -3.51 -16.06
C MET A 107 -27.98 -2.72 -15.07
N ALA A 108 -26.90 -2.10 -15.53
CA ALA A 108 -26.16 -1.12 -14.76
C ALA A 108 -26.48 0.28 -15.30
N GLN A 109 -26.72 1.23 -14.40
CA GLN A 109 -26.99 2.62 -14.76
C GLN A 109 -26.19 3.56 -13.87
N TYR A 110 -25.72 4.67 -14.43
CA TYR A 110 -25.26 5.82 -13.66
C TYR A 110 -25.86 7.12 -14.19
N ARG A 111 -25.92 8.14 -13.34
CA ARG A 111 -26.30 9.50 -13.73
C ARG A 111 -25.58 10.53 -12.86
N ASN A 112 -25.77 11.81 -13.18
CA ASN A 112 -25.30 12.94 -12.36
C ASN A 112 -23.79 12.93 -12.08
N VAL A 113 -22.97 12.51 -13.05
CA VAL A 113 -21.50 12.56 -12.92
C VAL A 113 -21.03 14.00 -12.83
N ARG A 114 -20.31 14.31 -11.75
CA ARG A 114 -19.63 15.59 -11.52
C ARG A 114 -18.18 15.32 -11.17
N LEU A 115 -17.29 16.09 -11.77
CA LEU A 115 -15.85 16.06 -11.53
C LEU A 115 -15.40 17.45 -11.10
N GLU A 116 -14.75 17.56 -9.95
CA GLU A 116 -14.27 18.82 -9.41
C GLU A 116 -12.83 18.64 -8.90
N PRO A 117 -11.87 19.53 -9.22
CA PRO A 117 -10.58 19.57 -8.54
C PRO A 117 -10.77 19.71 -7.04
N THR A 118 -9.90 19.09 -6.25
CA THR A 118 -9.99 19.14 -4.78
C THR A 118 -8.61 18.96 -4.14
N GLU A 119 -8.46 19.46 -2.92
CA GLU A 119 -7.30 19.20 -2.05
C GLU A 119 -7.52 18.03 -1.09
N GLU A 120 -8.74 17.46 -1.09
CA GLU A 120 -9.08 16.35 -0.21
C GLU A 120 -8.21 15.11 -0.46
N ALA A 121 -8.08 14.28 0.56
CA ALA A 121 -7.35 13.03 0.45
C ALA A 121 -8.06 12.03 -0.46
N VAL A 122 -7.28 11.26 -1.23
CA VAL A 122 -7.77 10.16 -2.07
C VAL A 122 -8.60 9.17 -1.25
N THR A 123 -9.80 8.84 -1.74
CA THR A 123 -10.69 7.87 -1.10
C THR A 123 -10.07 6.47 -1.12
N ARG A 124 -10.19 5.77 0.00
CA ARG A 124 -9.61 4.43 0.21
C ARG A 124 -10.71 3.36 0.34
N PRO A 125 -10.38 2.07 0.14
CA PRO A 125 -11.34 0.98 0.31
C PRO A 125 -12.01 0.98 1.69
N ALA A 126 -13.24 0.49 1.79
CA ALA A 126 -13.89 0.27 3.08
C ALA A 126 -13.10 -0.75 3.91
N GLY A 127 -12.94 -0.52 5.22
CA GLY A 127 -12.16 -1.39 6.10
C GLY A 127 -10.63 -1.24 5.97
N PHE A 128 -10.16 -0.21 5.26
CA PHE A 128 -8.73 0.11 5.18
C PHE A 128 -8.20 0.52 6.56
N ALA A 129 -7.50 -0.41 7.23
CA ALA A 129 -6.75 -0.13 8.44
C ALA A 129 -5.36 0.40 8.05
N PHE A 130 -5.05 1.63 8.47
CA PHE A 130 -3.75 2.23 8.20
C PHE A 130 -2.64 1.51 8.97
N ALA A 131 -1.55 1.22 8.26
CA ALA A 131 -0.24 0.80 8.75
C ALA A 131 -0.30 -0.04 10.02
N GLN A 132 -0.80 -1.27 9.93
CA GLN A 132 -0.63 -2.28 10.97
C GLN A 132 0.15 -3.46 10.41
N ILE A 133 1.36 -3.69 10.96
CA ILE A 133 2.05 -4.97 10.79
C ILE A 133 1.14 -6.07 11.32
N ARG A 134 0.81 -7.03 10.46
CA ARG A 134 -0.01 -8.20 10.78
C ARG A 134 0.86 -9.25 11.47
N ASN A 135 0.32 -9.94 12.48
CA ASN A 135 1.07 -10.91 13.30
C ASN A 135 2.45 -10.36 13.75
N PRO A 136 2.49 -9.18 14.40
CA PRO A 136 3.76 -8.52 14.72
C PRO A 136 4.54 -9.25 15.82
N ASP A 137 3.84 -10.00 16.68
CA ASP A 137 4.39 -10.81 17.78
C ASP A 137 4.67 -12.26 17.38
N PHE A 138 4.48 -12.62 16.11
CA PHE A 138 4.67 -13.97 15.58
C PHE A 138 3.88 -15.07 16.32
N SER A 139 2.85 -14.69 17.10
CA SER A 139 1.99 -15.62 17.86
C SER A 139 1.23 -16.60 16.96
N LYS A 140 1.04 -16.24 15.67
CA LYS A 140 0.39 -17.06 14.65
C LYS A 140 1.38 -17.81 13.75
N GLY A 141 2.63 -17.96 14.18
CA GLY A 141 3.69 -18.59 13.38
C GLY A 141 4.13 -17.70 12.22
N LYS A 142 4.47 -18.32 11.08
CA LYS A 142 5.04 -17.62 9.92
C LYS A 142 4.04 -16.68 9.23
N ALA A 143 2.79 -17.09 9.02
CA ALA A 143 1.84 -16.29 8.26
C ALA A 143 1.49 -14.97 8.98
N PRO A 144 1.39 -13.83 8.28
CA PRO A 144 1.45 -13.62 6.84
C PRO A 144 2.84 -13.19 6.32
N TRP A 145 3.89 -13.48 7.08
CA TRP A 145 5.26 -13.25 6.63
C TRP A 145 5.67 -14.32 5.62
N TRP A 146 6.40 -13.91 4.60
CA TRP A 146 6.94 -14.77 3.56
C TRP A 146 8.41 -14.40 3.33
N GLY A 147 9.21 -15.30 2.78
CA GLY A 147 10.59 -14.96 2.44
C GLY A 147 11.44 -16.17 2.13
N GLU A 148 12.63 -15.91 1.63
CA GLU A 148 13.57 -16.94 1.19
C GLU A 148 14.72 -17.12 2.17
N GLY A 149 15.31 -18.32 2.14
CA GLY A 149 16.43 -18.69 3.00
C GLY A 149 16.00 -19.44 4.26
N GLN A 150 16.85 -19.35 5.28
CA GLN A 150 16.72 -20.08 6.54
C GLN A 150 16.17 -19.14 7.61
N TRP A 151 14.85 -19.24 7.80
CA TRP A 151 14.15 -18.55 8.87
C TRP A 151 12.98 -19.39 9.41
N ASP A 152 12.71 -19.23 10.69
CA ASP A 152 11.58 -19.86 11.37
C ASP A 152 10.98 -18.98 12.46
N VAL A 153 9.83 -19.39 12.98
CA VAL A 153 9.24 -18.80 14.18
C VAL A 153 9.34 -19.80 15.32
N GLU A 154 10.14 -19.46 16.33
CA GLU A 154 10.38 -20.27 17.53
C GLU A 154 10.03 -19.42 18.76
N ASN A 155 9.27 -19.95 19.72
CA ASN A 155 8.94 -19.26 20.98
C ASN A 155 8.31 -17.86 20.84
N GLY A 156 7.56 -17.60 19.76
CA GLY A 156 6.97 -16.28 19.49
C GLY A 156 7.97 -15.26 18.93
N GLU A 157 9.10 -15.71 18.40
CA GLU A 157 10.15 -14.88 17.84
C GLU A 157 10.46 -15.34 16.41
N LEU A 158 10.67 -14.39 15.49
CA LEU A 158 11.15 -14.72 14.16
C LEU A 158 12.67 -14.81 14.16
N LYS A 159 13.20 -15.99 13.88
CA LYS A 159 14.63 -16.31 13.87
C LYS A 159 15.13 -16.47 12.43
N ILE A 160 16.23 -15.80 12.10
CA ILE A 160 16.88 -15.88 10.77
C ILE A 160 18.36 -16.23 10.95
N THR A 161 18.81 -17.29 10.28
CA THR A 161 20.24 -17.64 10.16
C THR A 161 20.82 -17.23 8.81
N GLY A 162 19.98 -17.01 7.80
CA GLY A 162 20.37 -16.35 6.55
C GLY A 162 19.20 -16.20 5.58
N GLY A 163 19.11 -15.07 4.88
CA GLY A 163 17.98 -14.77 3.98
C GLY A 163 17.09 -13.67 4.55
N PHE A 164 15.78 -13.78 4.36
CA PHE A 164 14.85 -12.77 4.83
C PHE A 164 13.45 -13.31 5.13
N ALA A 165 12.75 -12.56 5.98
CA ALA A 165 11.30 -12.58 6.10
C ALA A 165 10.76 -11.19 5.73
N CYS A 166 9.64 -11.16 5.03
CA CYS A 166 9.02 -9.98 4.47
C CYS A 166 7.54 -9.97 4.79
N GLN A 167 7.03 -8.78 5.07
CA GLN A 167 5.60 -8.50 5.01
C GLN A 167 5.35 -7.37 4.02
N ASP A 168 4.43 -7.61 3.10
CA ASP A 168 4.01 -6.69 2.06
C ASP A 168 2.53 -6.31 2.19
N GLY A 169 2.11 -5.37 1.35
CA GLY A 169 0.73 -4.88 1.34
C GLY A 169 0.35 -4.08 2.59
N ILE A 170 1.32 -3.58 3.37
CA ILE A 170 1.06 -2.77 4.55
C ILE A 170 0.58 -1.40 4.08
N ALA A 171 -0.70 -1.11 4.25
CA ALA A 171 -1.33 0.15 3.88
C ALA A 171 -0.61 1.38 4.46
N VAL A 172 -0.29 2.37 3.61
CA VAL A 172 0.27 3.67 4.05
C VAL A 172 -0.41 4.85 3.35
N GLU A 173 -0.35 6.02 3.98
CA GLU A 173 -0.85 7.28 3.44
C GLU A 173 0.31 8.16 2.96
N PRO A 174 0.23 8.66 1.73
CA PRO A 174 1.10 9.74 1.28
C PRO A 174 1.10 10.95 2.22
N GLY A 175 2.28 11.52 2.44
CA GLY A 175 2.42 12.73 3.26
C GLY A 175 2.21 12.52 4.76
N LYS A 176 1.96 11.29 5.23
CA LYS A 176 1.96 10.94 6.66
C LYS A 176 3.33 10.44 7.11
N ARG A 177 3.49 10.34 8.43
CA ARG A 177 4.68 9.76 9.07
C ARG A 177 4.26 8.59 9.93
N TYR A 178 5.04 7.52 9.86
CA TYR A 178 4.84 6.30 10.61
C TYR A 178 6.08 6.01 11.43
N LYS A 179 5.89 5.56 12.68
CA LYS A 179 6.97 4.98 13.47
C LYS A 179 6.92 3.46 13.31
N LEU A 180 7.97 2.88 12.74
CA LEU A 180 8.20 1.44 12.78
C LEU A 180 9.06 1.13 14.00
N SER A 181 8.59 0.25 14.88
CA SER A 181 9.33 -0.20 16.06
C SER A 181 9.43 -1.73 16.07
N MET A 182 10.57 -2.24 16.53
CA MET A 182 10.78 -3.68 16.72
C MET A 182 11.86 -3.94 17.76
N ARG A 183 11.87 -5.14 18.31
CA ARG A 183 12.96 -5.67 19.12
C ARG A 183 13.83 -6.58 18.28
N ILE A 184 15.14 -6.44 18.42
CA ILE A 184 16.15 -7.21 17.70
C ILE A 184 17.14 -7.77 18.71
N LYS A 185 17.50 -9.04 18.52
CA LYS A 185 18.57 -9.74 19.23
C LYS A 185 19.44 -10.44 18.20
N SER A 186 20.76 -10.43 18.36
CA SER A 186 21.64 -11.22 17.50
C SER A 186 22.70 -11.94 18.31
N ALA A 187 23.15 -13.08 17.80
CA ALA A 187 24.18 -13.90 18.42
C ALA A 187 25.21 -14.29 17.36
N GLY A 188 26.46 -13.85 17.52
CA GLY A 188 27.58 -14.21 16.65
C GLY A 188 27.43 -13.79 15.19
N ALA A 189 26.55 -12.83 14.88
CA ALA A 189 26.38 -12.35 13.51
C ALA A 189 27.52 -11.39 13.14
N PRO A 190 28.10 -11.41 11.93
CA PRO A 190 29.09 -10.40 11.55
C PRO A 190 28.52 -8.97 11.59
N ALA A 191 29.35 -7.98 11.89
CA ALA A 191 28.94 -6.57 11.87
C ALA A 191 28.34 -6.18 10.51
N GLY A 192 27.20 -5.49 10.52
CA GLY A 192 26.48 -5.08 9.32
C GLY A 192 25.89 -6.24 8.51
N SER A 193 25.67 -7.41 9.12
CA SER A 193 25.03 -8.56 8.48
C SER A 193 23.56 -8.74 8.85
N VAL A 194 23.07 -8.03 9.87
CA VAL A 194 21.69 -8.01 10.31
C VAL A 194 21.10 -6.66 9.96
N PHE A 195 19.97 -6.61 9.25
CA PHE A 195 19.44 -5.34 8.77
C PHE A 195 17.95 -5.42 8.44
N VAL A 196 17.30 -4.27 8.52
CA VAL A 196 15.89 -4.07 8.23
C VAL A 196 15.77 -3.14 7.05
N GLN A 197 15.04 -3.53 6.00
CA GLN A 197 14.80 -2.69 4.83
C GLN A 197 13.32 -2.42 4.66
N ALA A 198 13.02 -1.28 4.05
CA ALA A 198 11.67 -0.96 3.61
C ALA A 198 11.69 -0.49 2.16
N SER A 199 10.56 -0.70 1.50
CA SER A 199 10.31 -0.20 0.15
C SER A 199 8.82 0.10 -0.01
N TYR A 200 8.48 1.07 -0.85
CA TYR A 200 7.10 1.46 -1.10
C TYR A 200 6.60 0.89 -2.43
N ARG A 201 5.29 0.68 -2.54
CA ARG A 201 4.61 0.42 -3.82
C ARG A 201 3.48 1.41 -4.00
N GLY A 202 3.21 1.71 -5.25
CA GLY A 202 2.24 2.66 -5.74
C GLY A 202 2.58 2.97 -7.18
N GLU A 203 1.62 3.49 -7.93
CA GLU A 203 1.91 3.89 -9.30
C GLU A 203 2.95 5.03 -9.32
N GLY A 204 3.96 4.93 -10.19
CA GLY A 204 5.03 5.92 -10.28
C GLY A 204 6.02 5.90 -9.12
N VAL A 205 5.82 5.07 -8.09
CA VAL A 205 6.73 4.95 -6.95
C VAL A 205 7.94 4.08 -7.32
N SER A 206 9.14 4.63 -7.12
CA SER A 206 10.39 3.87 -7.29
C SER A 206 10.43 2.68 -6.31
N GLN A 207 10.82 1.52 -6.83
CA GLN A 207 10.92 0.27 -6.04
C GLN A 207 12.22 0.17 -5.23
N GLY A 208 12.95 1.27 -5.06
CA GLY A 208 14.19 1.30 -4.29
C GLY A 208 14.00 1.06 -2.78
N TRP A 209 15.11 0.78 -2.11
CA TRP A 209 15.18 0.68 -0.66
C TRP A 209 15.20 2.08 -0.01
N VAL A 210 14.56 2.20 1.15
CA VAL A 210 14.55 3.43 1.95
C VAL A 210 15.12 3.21 3.35
N GLY A 211 15.51 4.31 4.00
CA GLY A 211 16.01 4.35 5.37
C GLY A 211 17.18 5.31 5.52
N ALA A 212 17.69 5.46 6.75
CA ALA A 212 18.79 6.36 7.08
C ALA A 212 20.16 5.66 6.93
N GLU A 213 20.20 4.36 7.15
CA GLU A 213 21.40 3.53 7.14
C GLU A 213 21.70 2.96 5.76
N THR A 214 22.92 2.44 5.60
CA THR A 214 23.35 1.74 4.38
C THR A 214 23.98 0.40 4.73
N VAL A 215 23.44 -0.68 4.18
CA VAL A 215 24.07 -2.01 4.24
C VAL A 215 24.94 -2.23 3.01
N LYS A 216 26.19 -2.66 3.22
CA LYS A 216 27.09 -3.05 2.12
C LYS A 216 26.78 -4.48 1.68
N GLN A 217 26.36 -4.66 0.43
CA GLN A 217 26.24 -5.95 -0.26
C GLN A 217 27.42 -6.13 -1.22
N SER A 218 27.56 -7.33 -1.80
CA SER A 218 28.62 -7.60 -2.79
C SER A 218 28.48 -6.78 -4.07
N TRP A 219 27.27 -6.34 -4.40
CA TRP A 219 26.97 -5.52 -5.58
C TRP A 219 26.89 -4.01 -5.30
N GLY A 220 27.09 -3.57 -4.05
CA GLY A 220 27.04 -2.15 -3.68
C GLY A 220 26.31 -1.86 -2.38
N GLY A 221 26.04 -0.58 -2.12
CA GLY A 221 25.31 -0.13 -0.94
C GLY A 221 23.80 -0.11 -1.16
N GLU A 222 23.04 -0.64 -0.22
CA GLU A 222 21.58 -0.56 -0.21
C GLU A 222 21.10 0.21 1.02
N ARG A 223 20.03 1.01 0.89
CA ARG A 223 19.45 1.69 2.04
C ARG A 223 18.78 0.69 2.99
N ALA A 224 18.83 1.01 4.27
CA ALA A 224 18.22 0.23 5.34
C ALA A 224 17.68 1.17 6.42
N LEU A 225 16.61 0.73 7.09
CA LEU A 225 16.07 1.41 8.26
C LEU A 225 17.01 1.26 9.46
N PHE A 226 17.62 0.08 9.59
CA PHE A 226 18.52 -0.28 10.67
C PHE A 226 19.54 -1.31 10.17
N VAL A 227 20.79 -1.21 10.64
CA VAL A 227 21.88 -2.14 10.33
C VAL A 227 22.65 -2.43 11.62
N THR A 228 22.85 -3.70 11.94
CA THR A 228 23.60 -4.16 13.12
C THR A 228 24.36 -5.47 12.84
N GLY A 229 24.94 -6.03 13.88
CA GLY A 229 25.53 -7.36 13.95
C GLY A 229 26.12 -7.59 15.35
N GLY A 230 27.05 -8.52 15.44
CA GLY A 230 27.66 -8.95 16.68
C GLY A 230 26.73 -9.82 17.53
N THR A 231 27.08 -9.90 18.80
CA THR A 231 26.23 -10.47 19.85
C THR A 231 25.65 -9.33 20.66
N GLN A 232 24.33 -9.19 20.62
CA GLN A 232 23.57 -8.24 21.42
C GLN A 232 22.35 -8.93 21.99
N ASP A 233 21.97 -8.57 23.21
CA ASP A 233 20.68 -9.00 23.74
C ASP A 233 19.53 -8.18 23.11
N TRP A 234 18.30 -8.41 23.55
CA TRP A 234 17.14 -7.71 23.04
C TRP A 234 17.24 -6.19 23.19
N GLU A 235 17.24 -5.50 22.05
CA GLU A 235 17.19 -4.05 21.99
C GLU A 235 15.98 -3.60 21.19
N THR A 236 15.34 -2.51 21.62
CA THR A 236 14.27 -1.88 20.85
C THR A 236 14.87 -0.87 19.89
N VAL A 237 14.60 -1.06 18.61
CA VAL A 237 14.95 -0.10 17.56
C VAL A 237 13.68 0.50 17.00
N SER A 238 13.77 1.76 16.56
CA SER A 238 12.66 2.39 15.85
C SER A 238 13.16 3.42 14.86
N CYS A 239 12.39 3.61 13.79
CA CYS A 239 12.62 4.65 12.80
C CYS A 239 11.31 5.31 12.40
N VAL A 240 11.37 6.60 12.08
CA VAL A 240 10.25 7.30 11.43
C VAL A 240 10.43 7.19 9.93
N ILE A 241 9.38 6.77 9.24
CA ILE A 241 9.32 6.67 7.79
C ILE A 241 8.20 7.56 7.25
N ALA A 242 8.42 8.12 6.07
CA ALA A 242 7.45 8.98 5.39
C ALA A 242 7.23 8.43 3.96
N PRO A 243 6.05 7.90 3.66
CA PRO A 243 5.74 7.44 2.31
C PRO A 243 5.74 8.62 1.33
N PRO A 244 6.27 8.43 0.11
CA PRO A 244 6.18 9.44 -0.94
C PRO A 244 4.72 9.70 -1.37
N ALA A 245 4.51 10.75 -2.16
CA ALA A 245 3.20 11.29 -2.55
C ALA A 245 2.24 10.26 -3.20
N ASP A 246 2.79 9.19 -3.78
CA ASP A 246 2.02 8.18 -4.52
C ASP A 246 2.13 6.77 -3.91
N ALA A 247 2.73 6.65 -2.71
CA ALA A 247 2.82 5.35 -2.04
C ALA A 247 1.46 4.90 -1.47
N GLU A 248 1.11 3.66 -1.80
CA GLU A 248 -0.11 2.99 -1.33
C GLU A 248 0.20 1.94 -0.28
N THR A 249 1.31 1.21 -0.48
CA THR A 249 1.73 0.15 0.44
C THR A 249 3.21 0.22 0.75
N LEU A 250 3.56 -0.35 1.89
CA LEU A 250 4.90 -0.56 2.41
C LEU A 250 5.20 -2.05 2.42
N LEU A 251 6.44 -2.37 2.09
CA LEU A 251 7.07 -3.66 2.37
C LEU A 251 8.10 -3.46 3.46
N VAL A 252 8.15 -4.38 4.41
CA VAL A 252 9.18 -4.42 5.46
C VAL A 252 9.89 -5.77 5.39
N TYR A 253 11.21 -5.73 5.25
CA TYR A 253 12.08 -6.89 5.21
C TYR A 253 12.92 -6.95 6.48
N LEU A 254 12.88 -8.09 7.16
CA LEU A 254 13.77 -8.47 8.25
C LEU A 254 14.82 -9.40 7.64
N ARG A 255 16.10 -9.02 7.67
CA ARG A 255 17.13 -9.71 6.89
C ARG A 255 18.34 -10.07 7.72
N LYS A 256 18.96 -11.17 7.31
CA LYS A 256 20.33 -11.51 7.65
C LYS A 256 21.06 -11.89 6.37
N LYS A 257 22.27 -11.37 6.17
CA LYS A 257 23.07 -11.72 4.99
C LYS A 257 23.17 -13.24 4.86
N ALA A 258 22.92 -13.73 3.66
CA ALA A 258 23.04 -15.14 3.36
C ALA A 258 24.50 -15.59 3.54
N LYS A 259 24.69 -16.84 3.96
CA LYS A 259 26.02 -17.47 4.11
C LYS A 259 26.96 -16.73 5.08
N THR A 260 26.45 -15.92 6.00
CA THR A 260 27.23 -15.39 7.13
C THR A 260 26.90 -16.16 8.40
N GLU A 261 27.84 -16.21 9.34
CA GLU A 261 27.63 -16.88 10.63
C GLU A 261 26.60 -16.16 11.51
N GLY A 262 26.21 -16.82 12.60
CA GLY A 262 25.34 -16.28 13.63
C GLY A 262 23.85 -16.33 13.29
N THR A 263 23.06 -15.77 14.22
CA THR A 263 21.58 -15.75 14.16
C THR A 263 21.09 -14.36 14.54
N VAL A 264 19.93 -13.96 14.01
CA VAL A 264 19.14 -12.83 14.50
C VAL A 264 17.73 -13.29 14.85
N CYS A 265 17.19 -12.77 15.94
CA CYS A 265 15.78 -12.88 16.31
C CYS A 265 15.10 -11.51 16.26
N TYR A 266 13.85 -11.49 15.84
CA TYR A 266 13.00 -10.31 15.75
C TYR A 266 11.68 -10.53 16.49
N VAL A 267 11.21 -9.50 17.19
CA VAL A 267 9.82 -9.38 17.67
C VAL A 267 9.33 -8.01 17.23
N THR A 268 8.27 -7.92 16.43
CA THR A 268 7.79 -6.62 15.92
C THR A 268 6.81 -6.02 16.92
N THR A 269 6.94 -4.72 17.20
CA THR A 269 5.98 -4.00 18.05
C THR A 269 5.33 -2.89 17.23
N ALA A 270 4.28 -3.25 16.49
CA ALA A 270 3.29 -2.40 15.82
C ALA A 270 3.78 -1.11 15.13
N THR A 271 3.40 -0.93 13.87
CA THR A 271 3.40 0.40 13.24
C THR A 271 2.29 1.26 13.86
N LYS A 272 2.63 2.49 14.27
CA LYS A 272 1.66 3.49 14.74
C LYS A 272 1.76 4.76 13.89
N LYS A 273 0.60 5.31 13.51
CA LYS A 273 0.48 6.65 12.91
C LYS A 273 0.91 7.69 13.94
N VAL A 274 1.77 8.62 13.56
CA VAL A 274 2.22 9.70 14.46
C VAL A 274 1.43 10.96 14.10
N GLU A 275 0.34 11.24 14.82
CA GLU A 275 -0.53 12.41 14.56
C GLU A 275 -0.01 13.70 15.23
N ALA A 276 0.79 13.56 16.28
CA ALA A 276 1.57 14.61 16.90
C ALA A 276 2.85 13.98 17.46
N LEU A 277 3.99 14.65 17.26
CA LEU A 277 5.24 14.25 17.90
C LEU A 277 5.15 14.64 19.39
N TYR A 278 4.44 13.86 20.20
CA TYR A 278 4.70 13.88 21.63
C TYR A 278 6.09 13.26 21.81
N VAL A 279 7.08 14.15 21.94
CA VAL A 279 8.43 13.80 22.40
C VAL A 279 8.29 13.47 23.88
N ASP A 280 7.80 12.28 24.20
CA ASP A 280 7.88 11.79 25.56
C ASP A 280 9.29 11.21 25.76
N ARG A 281 10.11 12.03 26.44
CA ARG A 281 11.47 11.80 26.94
C ARG A 281 12.59 11.90 25.91
N PHE A 282 13.09 13.12 25.79
CA PHE A 282 14.53 13.36 25.73
C PHE A 282 15.23 12.59 26.86
N ILE A 283 16.16 11.70 26.51
CA ILE A 283 17.33 11.48 27.36
C ILE A 283 18.54 11.82 26.50
N PHE A 284 19.02 13.05 26.65
CA PHE A 284 20.42 13.36 26.39
C PHE A 284 21.22 12.70 27.51
N VAL A 285 22.02 11.68 27.20
CA VAL A 285 23.17 11.35 28.06
C VAL A 285 24.39 11.94 27.39
N ARG A 286 24.82 13.10 27.89
CA ARG A 286 26.15 13.65 27.65
C ARG A 286 27.12 12.80 28.48
N VAL A 287 27.96 12.00 27.83
CA VAL A 287 29.03 11.29 28.52
C VAL A 287 30.24 12.22 28.58
N LYS A 288 30.73 12.48 29.80
CA LYS A 288 32.08 13.01 30.05
C LYS A 288 33.08 11.88 29.91
#